data_AF-X5UTH4-F1
#
_entry.id   AF-X5UTH4-F1
#
_cell.length_a   1.000
_cell.length_b   1.000
_cell.length_c   1.000
_cell.angle_alpha   90.00
_cell.angle_beta   90.00
_cell.angle_gamma   90.00
#
_symmetry.space_group_name_H-M   'P 1'
#
loop_
_entity.id
_entity.type
_entity.pdbx_description
1 polymer ?
#
loop_
_entity_poly.entity_id
_entity_poly.type
_entity_poly.pdbx_seq_one_letter_code
_entity_poly.pdbx_strand_id
1 'polypeptide(L)'
;MDEEVNATLRPNQPYRIPVNGWTQEMEKLNGTDRFTMCNEYRRPNNAVLVVAGDAEPETVKALAAKTYGKVARGPDLPPRNRPVEPD
;
A
#
# COMPACT_ATOMS: atom_id res chain seq x y z
N MET A 1 17.04 -4.47 16.35
CA MET A 1 17.66 -3.17 16.65
C MET A 1 17.07 -2.06 15.80
N ASP A 2 17.05 -2.15 14.47
CA ASP A 2 16.58 -1.04 13.61
C ASP A 2 15.10 -0.67 13.78
N GLU A 3 14.22 -1.64 14.03
CA GLU A 3 12.79 -1.40 14.23
C GLU A 3 12.49 -0.63 15.52
N GLU A 4 13.15 -0.99 16.63
CA GLU A 4 13.00 -0.33 17.93
C GLU A 4 13.59 1.10 17.92
N VAL A 5 14.69 1.29 17.20
CA VAL A 5 15.29 2.62 16.98
C VAL A 5 14.33 3.52 16.19
N ASN A 6 13.78 3.02 15.08
CA ASN A 6 12.78 3.77 14.30
C ASN A 6 11.53 4.07 15.11
N ALA A 7 11.06 3.13 15.93
CA ALA A 7 9.90 3.33 16.79
C ALA A 7 10.11 4.47 17.80
N THR A 8 11.33 4.59 18.33
CA THR A 8 11.71 5.63 19.29
C THR A 8 11.88 6.99 18.62
N LEU A 9 12.50 7.04 17.43
CA LEU A 9 12.80 8.28 16.72
C LEU A 9 11.59 8.92 16.02
N ARG A 10 10.46 8.22 15.92
CA ARG A 10 9.30 8.63 15.11
C ARG A 10 7.97 8.49 15.86
N PRO A 11 7.82 9.03 17.09
CA PRO A 11 6.65 8.76 17.93
C PRO A 11 5.32 9.19 17.27
N ASN A 12 5.35 10.26 16.48
CA ASN A 12 4.16 10.79 15.79
C ASN A 12 3.98 10.26 14.36
N GLN A 13 4.95 9.52 13.79
CA GLN A 13 4.88 9.11 12.39
C GLN A 13 4.59 7.61 12.23
N PRO A 14 3.89 7.19 11.15
CA PRO A 14 3.62 5.77 10.90
C PRO A 14 4.87 4.91 10.72
N TYR A 15 6.02 5.52 10.41
CA TYR A 15 7.32 4.83 10.28
C TYR A 15 7.82 4.19 11.58
N ARG A 16 7.18 4.45 12.72
CA ARG A 16 7.42 3.71 13.96
C ARG A 16 6.91 2.26 13.95
N ILE A 17 6.03 1.93 13.00
CA ILE A 17 5.43 0.61 12.88
C ILE A 17 6.35 -0.25 11.99
N PRO A 18 6.78 -1.44 12.45
CA PRO A 18 7.57 -2.36 11.63
C PRO A 18 6.86 -2.71 10.32
N VAL A 19 7.63 -2.98 9.26
CA VAL A 19 7.08 -3.32 7.93
C VAL A 19 6.19 -4.55 7.98
N ASN A 20 6.57 -5.55 8.79
CA ASN A 20 5.79 -6.78 9.00
C ASN A 20 4.86 -6.69 10.23
N GLY A 21 4.78 -5.53 10.89
CA GLY A 21 4.09 -5.32 12.17
C GLY A 21 4.70 -6.08 13.34
N TRP A 22 4.08 -5.97 14.52
CA TRP A 22 4.57 -6.58 15.75
C TRP A 22 4.10 -8.04 15.87
N THR A 23 4.93 -8.94 16.42
CA THR A 23 4.60 -10.37 16.55
C THR A 23 3.24 -10.62 17.21
N GLN A 24 2.96 -9.92 18.32
CA GLN A 24 1.70 -10.06 19.06
C GLN A 24 0.46 -9.57 18.29
N GLU A 25 0.66 -8.69 17.31
CA GLU A 25 -0.40 -8.21 16.43
C GLU A 25 -0.61 -9.20 15.28
N MET A 26 0.49 -9.73 14.71
CA MET A 26 0.44 -10.72 13.64
C MET A 26 -0.27 -12.00 14.06
N GLU A 27 -0.10 -12.44 15.31
CA GLU A 27 -0.78 -13.62 15.88
C GLU A 27 -2.31 -13.48 15.92
N LYS A 28 -2.84 -12.25 15.89
CA LYS A 28 -4.28 -11.96 15.93
C LYS A 28 -4.90 -11.87 14.54
N LEU A 29 -4.08 -11.73 13.50
CA LEU A 29 -4.57 -11.60 12.12
C LEU A 29 -5.08 -12.94 11.59
N ASN A 30 -6.18 -12.87 10.85
CA ASN A 30 -6.76 -14.03 10.19
C ASN A 30 -6.91 -13.80 8.67
N GLY A 31 -7.39 -14.82 7.95
CA GLY A 31 -7.53 -14.77 6.49
C GLY A 31 -8.47 -13.66 6.01
N THR A 32 -9.53 -13.36 6.76
CA THR A 32 -10.50 -12.31 6.42
C THR A 32 -9.84 -10.93 6.45
N ASP A 33 -8.98 -10.67 7.42
CA ASP A 33 -8.26 -9.38 7.53
C ASP A 33 -7.39 -9.12 6.29
N ARG A 34 -6.76 -10.18 5.76
CA ARG A 34 -5.98 -10.10 4.52
C ARG A 34 -6.85 -9.76 3.31
N PHE A 35 -8.04 -10.35 3.20
CA PHE A 35 -8.98 -10.03 2.13
C PHE A 35 -9.48 -8.60 2.22
N THR A 36 -9.83 -8.14 3.43
CA THR A 36 -10.25 -6.76 3.69
C THR A 36 -9.19 -5.77 3.24
N MET A 37 -7.94 -5.95 3.69
CA MET A 37 -6.82 -5.08 3.32
C MET A 37 -6.56 -5.08 1.80
N CYS A 38 -6.63 -6.24 1.14
CA CYS A 38 -6.45 -6.31 -0.31
C CYS A 38 -7.59 -5.59 -1.06
N ASN A 39 -8.84 -5.79 -0.64
CA ASN A 39 -10.00 -5.18 -1.26
C ASN A 39 -10.01 -3.66 -1.14
N GLU A 40 -9.51 -3.13 -0.03
CA GLU A 40 -9.49 -1.71 0.27
C GLU A 40 -8.32 -1.02 -0.44
N TYR A 41 -7.08 -1.53 -0.30
CA TYR A 41 -5.88 -0.78 -0.69
C TYR A 41 -5.25 -1.19 -2.02
N ARG A 42 -5.55 -2.37 -2.59
CA ARG A 42 -4.89 -2.89 -3.81
C ARG A 42 -5.74 -2.76 -5.08
N ARG A 43 -6.63 -1.76 -5.12
CA ARG A 43 -7.52 -1.49 -6.26
C ARG A 43 -6.86 -0.56 -7.30
N PRO A 44 -7.34 -0.54 -8.57
CA PRO A 44 -6.73 0.27 -9.63
C PRO A 44 -6.64 1.77 -9.33
N ASN A 45 -7.54 2.32 -8.52
CA ASN A 45 -7.51 3.72 -8.08
C ASN A 45 -6.42 4.05 -7.05
N ASN A 46 -5.63 3.06 -6.60
CA ASN A 46 -4.49 3.23 -5.69
C ASN A 46 -3.24 2.46 -6.15
N ALA A 47 -3.18 2.06 -7.42
CA ALA A 47 -2.05 1.33 -7.99
C ALA A 47 -1.47 2.08 -9.19
N VAL A 48 -0.16 1.95 -9.40
CA VAL A 48 0.55 2.50 -10.56
C VAL A 48 1.32 1.37 -11.23
N LEU A 49 1.17 1.25 -12.55
CA LEU A 49 1.97 0.35 -13.36
C LEU A 49 3.17 1.11 -13.91
N VAL A 50 4.37 0.61 -13.65
CA VAL A 50 5.63 1.15 -14.18
C VAL A 50 6.20 0.14 -15.17
N VAL A 51 6.50 0.59 -16.38
CA VAL A 51 7.15 -0.21 -17.44
C VAL A 51 8.40 0.54 -17.88
N ALA A 52 9.55 -0.14 -17.92
CA ALA A 52 10.83 0.44 -18.27
C ALA A 52 11.60 -0.51 -19.20
N GLY A 53 12.30 0.06 -20.19
CA GLY A 53 13.06 -0.67 -21.20
C GLY A 53 12.65 -0.29 -22.63
N ASP A 54 12.94 -1.18 -23.58
CA ASP A 54 12.49 -1.06 -24.97
C ASP A 54 11.00 -1.45 -25.08
N ALA A 55 10.12 -0.47 -24.83
CA ALA A 55 8.68 -0.68 -24.82
C ALA A 55 7.97 0.46 -25.55
N GLU A 56 7.09 0.10 -26.48
CA GLU A 56 6.25 1.05 -27.20
C GLU A 56 5.06 1.49 -26.32
N PRO A 57 4.93 2.77 -25.95
CA PRO A 57 3.92 3.23 -24.99
C PRO A 57 2.48 2.88 -25.37
N GLU A 58 2.12 2.98 -26.64
CA GLU A 58 0.75 2.71 -27.10
C GLU A 58 0.42 1.21 -27.01
N THR A 59 1.39 0.34 -27.32
CA THR A 59 1.25 -1.11 -27.14
C THR A 59 1.06 -1.45 -25.66
N VAL A 60 1.85 -0.83 -24.77
CA VAL A 60 1.75 -1.03 -23.32
C VAL A 60 0.37 -0.60 -22.80
N LYS A 61 -0.12 0.57 -23.22
CA LYS A 61 -1.45 1.05 -22.83
C LYS A 61 -2.56 0.11 -23.31
N ALA A 62 -2.49 -0.35 -24.56
CA ALA A 62 -3.49 -1.27 -25.11
C ALA A 62 -3.51 -2.61 -24.33
N LEU A 63 -2.33 -3.16 -24.01
CA LEU A 63 -2.23 -4.36 -23.19
C LEU A 63 -2.73 -4.13 -21.77
N ALA A 64 -2.36 -3.02 -21.13
CA ALA A 64 -2.80 -2.69 -19.78
C ALA A 64 -4.33 -2.51 -19.71
N ALA A 65 -4.95 -1.87 -20.70
CA ALA A 65 -6.41 -1.77 -20.79
C ALA A 65 -7.06 -3.15 -20.97
N LYS A 66 -6.47 -4.04 -21.79
CA LYS A 66 -6.98 -5.39 -22.03
C LYS A 66 -6.84 -6.32 -20.81
N THR A 67 -5.80 -6.15 -20.00
CA THR A 67 -5.53 -7.01 -18.84
C THR A 67 -6.07 -6.41 -17.55
N TYR A 68 -5.55 -5.26 -17.14
CA TYR A 68 -5.87 -4.60 -15.87
C TYR A 68 -7.17 -3.80 -15.93
N GLY A 69 -7.58 -3.32 -17.11
CA GLY A 69 -8.84 -2.60 -17.29
C GLY A 69 -10.11 -3.43 -16.99
N LYS A 70 -9.96 -4.76 -16.85
CA LYS A 70 -11.02 -5.67 -16.39
C LYS A 70 -11.30 -5.55 -14.89
N VAL A 71 -10.36 -5.01 -14.11
CA VAL A 71 -10.50 -4.86 -12.66
C VAL A 71 -11.30 -3.60 -12.37
N ALA A 72 -12.43 -3.74 -11.68
CA ALA A 72 -13.24 -2.59 -11.29
C ALA A 72 -12.49 -1.65 -10.35
N ARG A 73 -12.78 -0.34 -10.49
CA ARG A 73 -12.34 0.69 -9.54
C ARG A 73 -12.75 0.30 -8.12
N GLY A 74 -11.86 0.52 -7.16
CA GLY A 74 -12.14 0.32 -5.73
C GLY A 74 -13.00 1.43 -5.13
N PRO A 75 -13.36 1.26 -3.84
CA PRO A 75 -13.94 2.35 -3.06
C PRO A 75 -12.97 3.53 -2.97
N ASP A 76 -13.49 4.69 -2.61
CA ASP A 76 -12.65 5.84 -2.28
C ASP A 76 -11.83 5.56 -1.03
N LEU A 77 -10.56 5.93 -1.08
CA LEU A 77 -9.65 5.71 0.03
C LEU A 77 -9.85 6.76 1.12
N PRO A 78 -9.61 6.40 2.39
CA PRO A 78 -9.57 7.37 3.47
C PRO A 78 -8.52 8.46 3.18
N PRO A 79 -8.74 9.70 3.67
CA PRO A 79 -7.80 10.79 3.47
C PRO A 79 -6.43 10.44 4.06
N ARG A 80 -5.36 10.80 3.35
CA ARG A 80 -3.99 10.64 3.84
C ARG A 80 -3.67 11.71 4.87
N ASN A 81 -3.84 11.38 6.15
CA ASN A 81 -3.41 12.22 7.25
C ASN A 81 -1.89 12.08 7.42
N ARG A 82 -1.15 13.16 7.16
CA ARG A 82 0.29 13.22 7.40
C ARG A 82 0.50 13.88 8.77
N PRO A 83 0.97 13.13 9.79
CA PRO A 83 1.21 13.72 11.10
C PRO A 83 2.26 14.83 11.01
N VAL A 84 2.01 15.92 11.72
CA VAL A 84 2.97 17.01 11.90
C VAL A 84 3.69 16.78 13.22
N GLU A 85 4.99 17.06 13.27
CA GLU A 85 5.73 17.01 14.53
C GLU A 85 5.34 18.20 15.41
N PRO A 86 5.22 18.02 16.73
CA PRO A 86 5.08 19.15 17.66
C PRO A 86 6.31 20.06 17.56
N ASP A 87 6.13 21.35 17.79
CA ASP A 87 7.23 22.31 17.94
C ASP A 87 8.16 21.95 19.11
#